data_AF-A0A958UXW8-F1
#
_entry.id   AF-A0A958UXW8-F1
#
_cell.length_a   1.000
_cell.length_b   1.000
_cell.length_c   1.000
_cell.angle_alpha   90.00
_cell.angle_beta   90.00
_cell.angle_gamma   90.00
#
_symmetry.space_group_name_H-M   'P 1'
#
loop_
_entity.id
_entity.type
_entity.pdbx_description
1 polymer ?
#
loop_
_entity_poly.entity_id
_entity_poly.type
_entity_poly.pdbx_seq_one_letter_code
_entity_poly.pdbx_strand_id
1 'polypeptide(L)'
;MGLFVNIKTVFPDTKRELNSLKNIYEDNEKLISHIDSVVGEHLTKGVIKDKKILLKPNWVRHSKTDDDEWCLRTHDNFLLAILEYILRLQPISVLIGDAPVQGCHWDEMITSDLINEVNNLSNRHGVPVTIEDFRRVHFDPDRNNELNEQQSLEKFVIFDVGKRSYLEPVTLKGTNNFRVTVYNPDRFHESHRPGV
;
A
#
# COMPACT_ATOMS: atom_id res chain seq x y z
N MET A 1 -1.37 -9.25 -28.42
CA MET A 1 -1.87 -8.92 -27.07
C MET A 1 -0.69 -9.08 -26.12
N GLY A 2 -0.09 -7.98 -25.66
CA GLY A 2 0.90 -8.07 -24.58
C GLY A 2 0.21 -8.58 -23.32
N LEU A 3 0.89 -9.45 -22.56
CA LEU A 3 0.39 -9.92 -21.28
C LEU A 3 0.07 -8.70 -20.40
N PHE A 4 -1.18 -8.61 -19.94
CA PHE A 4 -1.67 -7.55 -19.04
C PHE A 4 -0.95 -7.57 -17.68
N VAL A 5 -0.23 -8.65 -17.39
CA VAL A 5 0.38 -8.94 -16.10
C VAL A 5 1.85 -9.27 -16.32
N ASN A 6 2.74 -8.45 -15.77
CA ASN A 6 4.18 -8.72 -15.74
C ASN A 6 4.53 -9.32 -14.37
N ILE A 7 4.50 -10.65 -14.28
CA ILE A 7 4.88 -11.40 -13.06
C ILE A 7 6.18 -12.11 -13.32
N LYS A 8 7.12 -11.99 -12.37
CA LYS A 8 8.35 -12.76 -12.36
C LYS A 8 8.53 -13.47 -11.03
N THR A 9 8.74 -14.78 -11.09
CA THR A 9 9.08 -15.59 -9.92
C THR A 9 10.54 -15.33 -9.56
N VAL A 10 10.79 -14.93 -8.32
CA VAL A 10 12.14 -14.64 -7.80
C VAL A 10 12.70 -15.76 -6.91
N PHE A 11 11.88 -16.76 -6.61
CA PHE A 11 12.25 -17.91 -5.79
C PHE A 11 12.33 -19.19 -6.63
N PRO A 12 13.36 -20.03 -6.45
CA PRO A 12 13.42 -21.34 -7.11
C PRO A 12 12.30 -22.27 -6.62
N ASP A 13 11.94 -23.27 -7.42
CA ASP A 13 10.86 -24.23 -7.08
C ASP A 13 11.22 -25.20 -5.94
N THR A 14 12.47 -25.19 -5.48
CA THR A 14 12.95 -26.06 -4.40
C THR A 14 13.12 -25.27 -3.11
N LYS A 15 12.48 -25.74 -2.03
CA LYS A 15 12.45 -25.18 -0.66
C LYS A 15 11.74 -23.83 -0.51
N ARG A 16 10.40 -23.88 -0.42
CA ARG A 16 9.53 -22.74 -0.08
C ARG A 16 9.30 -22.61 1.43
N GLU A 17 10.37 -22.70 2.20
CA GLU A 17 10.34 -22.45 3.65
C GLU A 17 10.57 -20.97 3.91
N LEU A 18 9.77 -20.39 4.79
CA LEU A 18 9.78 -18.94 5.05
C LEU A 18 11.19 -18.40 5.34
N ASN A 19 11.98 -19.07 6.19
CA ASN A 19 13.37 -18.66 6.50
C ASN A 19 14.28 -18.56 5.27
N SER A 20 14.11 -19.44 4.27
CA SER A 20 14.89 -19.35 3.03
C SER A 20 14.43 -18.22 2.13
N LEU A 21 13.13 -17.88 2.17
CA LEU A 21 12.54 -16.86 1.31
C LEU A 21 12.88 -15.45 1.81
N LYS A 22 13.06 -15.26 3.12
CA LYS A 22 13.42 -13.98 3.75
C LYS A 22 14.71 -13.37 3.19
N ASN A 23 15.70 -14.21 2.89
CA ASN A 23 17.04 -13.77 2.47
C ASN A 23 17.05 -12.91 1.20
N ILE A 24 16.00 -12.95 0.36
CA ILE A 24 15.93 -12.08 -0.82
C ILE A 24 15.91 -10.60 -0.44
N TYR A 25 15.32 -10.26 0.70
CA TYR A 25 15.16 -8.89 1.14
C TYR A 25 16.47 -8.30 1.70
N GLU A 26 17.50 -9.12 1.91
CA GLU A 26 18.82 -8.68 2.39
C GLU A 26 19.74 -8.20 1.25
N ASP A 27 19.40 -8.50 0.00
CA ASP A 27 20.23 -8.20 -1.18
C ASP A 27 19.60 -7.11 -2.05
N ASN A 28 19.95 -5.84 -1.76
CA ASN A 28 19.39 -4.68 -2.46
C ASN A 28 19.67 -4.69 -3.97
N GLU A 29 20.86 -5.10 -4.41
CA GLU A 29 21.20 -5.14 -5.84
C GLU A 29 20.32 -6.14 -6.57
N LYS A 30 20.09 -7.31 -5.97
CA LYS A 30 19.20 -8.33 -6.50
C LYS A 30 17.74 -7.87 -6.52
N LEU A 31 17.26 -7.18 -5.48
CA LEU A 31 15.92 -6.59 -5.48
C LEU A 31 15.74 -5.59 -6.63
N ILE A 32 16.69 -4.66 -6.81
CA ILE A 32 16.66 -3.68 -7.90
C ILE A 32 16.69 -4.36 -9.27
N SER A 33 17.52 -5.40 -9.44
CA SER A 33 17.58 -6.18 -10.69
C SER A 33 16.26 -6.89 -10.98
N HIS A 34 15.61 -7.46 -9.97
CA HIS A 34 14.29 -8.07 -10.12
C HIS A 34 13.22 -7.05 -10.49
N ILE A 35 13.19 -5.90 -9.81
CA ILE A 35 12.32 -4.78 -10.11
C ILE A 35 12.49 -4.36 -11.57
N ASP A 36 13.72 -4.05 -11.99
CA ASP A 36 14.01 -3.62 -13.36
C ASP A 36 13.53 -4.63 -14.39
N SER A 37 13.72 -5.92 -14.14
CA SER A 37 13.29 -6.97 -15.06
C SER A 37 11.76 -7.12 -15.20
N VAL A 38 10.98 -6.54 -14.29
CA VAL A 38 9.51 -6.54 -14.32
C VAL A 38 8.97 -5.21 -14.84
N VAL A 39 9.60 -4.09 -14.47
CA VAL A 39 9.03 -2.76 -14.75
C VAL A 39 9.84 -1.95 -15.75
N GLY A 40 11.10 -2.27 -16.02
CA GLY A 40 12.03 -1.41 -16.75
C GLY A 40 11.64 -1.12 -18.19
N GLU A 41 10.95 -2.05 -18.87
CA GLU A 41 10.39 -1.80 -20.20
C GLU A 41 9.22 -0.80 -20.19
N HIS A 42 8.56 -0.61 -19.04
CA HIS A 42 7.34 0.19 -18.91
C HIS A 42 7.55 1.49 -18.12
N LEU A 43 8.36 1.45 -17.07
CA LEU A 43 8.70 2.57 -16.20
C LEU A 43 10.05 3.15 -16.60
N THR A 44 10.10 3.69 -17.82
CA THR A 44 11.32 4.35 -18.32
C THR A 44 11.42 5.79 -17.81
N LYS A 45 12.61 6.39 -17.92
CA LYS A 45 12.80 7.81 -17.62
C LYS A 45 11.84 8.71 -18.40
N GLY A 46 11.55 8.41 -19.67
CA GLY A 46 10.59 9.17 -20.47
C GLY A 46 9.15 9.10 -19.94
N VAL A 47 8.81 8.04 -19.21
CA VAL A 47 7.48 7.85 -18.61
C VAL A 47 7.39 8.49 -17.22
N ILE A 48 8.45 8.44 -16.42
CA ILE A 48 8.45 8.83 -15.00
C ILE A 48 8.94 10.26 -14.76
N LYS A 49 9.91 10.73 -15.54
CA LYS A 49 10.53 12.04 -15.32
C LYS A 49 9.45 13.13 -15.29
N ASP A 50 9.63 14.08 -14.38
CA ASP A 50 8.75 15.24 -14.22
C ASP A 50 7.29 14.88 -13.83
N LYS A 51 7.05 13.68 -13.29
CA LYS A 51 5.74 13.28 -12.75
C LYS A 51 5.72 13.22 -11.22
N LYS A 52 4.51 13.33 -10.65
CA LYS A 52 4.25 12.96 -9.26
C LYS A 52 3.90 11.48 -9.23
N ILE A 53 4.64 10.70 -8.44
CA ILE A 53 4.48 9.25 -8.37
C ILE A 53 3.85 8.87 -7.05
N LEU A 54 2.86 7.97 -7.08
CA LEU A 54 2.32 7.30 -5.90
C LEU A 54 2.89 5.89 -5.83
N LEU A 55 3.59 5.57 -4.75
CA LEU A 55 3.93 4.21 -4.37
C LEU A 55 2.92 3.76 -3.32
N LYS A 56 2.08 2.80 -3.70
CA LYS A 56 1.08 2.21 -2.81
C LYS A 56 1.54 0.80 -2.39
N PRO A 57 2.24 0.66 -1.26
CA PRO A 57 2.56 -0.66 -0.72
C PRO A 57 1.27 -1.37 -0.29
N ASN A 58 1.40 -2.65 0.06
CA ASN A 58 0.40 -3.38 0.81
C ASN A 58 0.75 -3.30 2.30
N TRP A 59 0.11 -2.41 3.06
CA TRP A 59 0.22 -2.29 4.52
C TRP A 59 -1.11 -2.70 5.13
N VAL A 60 -1.21 -3.92 5.66
CA VAL A 60 -2.46 -4.43 6.24
C VAL A 60 -2.56 -4.04 7.71
N ARG A 61 -1.58 -4.44 8.53
CA ARG A 61 -1.51 -4.19 9.98
C ARG A 61 -0.06 -4.31 10.48
N HIS A 62 0.29 -3.61 11.56
CA HIS A 62 1.56 -3.81 12.26
C HIS A 62 1.73 -5.27 12.71
N SER A 63 2.98 -5.67 12.82
CA SER A 63 3.39 -7.02 13.18
C SER A 63 3.15 -7.26 14.67
N LYS A 64 2.34 -8.28 15.00
CA LYS A 64 2.17 -8.76 16.39
C LYS A 64 3.00 -10.00 16.68
N THR A 65 3.45 -10.67 15.63
CA THR A 65 4.34 -11.82 15.67
C THR A 65 5.41 -11.65 14.59
N ASP A 66 6.50 -12.39 14.69
CA ASP A 66 7.61 -12.31 13.72
C ASP A 66 7.17 -12.67 12.29
N ASP A 67 6.15 -13.52 12.14
CA ASP A 67 5.65 -13.95 10.84
C ASP A 67 4.76 -12.90 10.17
N ASP A 68 4.07 -12.06 10.96
CA ASP A 68 3.23 -10.97 10.45
C ASP A 68 4.05 -10.01 9.57
N GLU A 69 5.32 -9.79 9.91
CA GLU A 69 6.27 -8.91 9.19
C GLU A 69 6.40 -9.29 7.71
N TRP A 70 6.26 -10.58 7.39
CA TRP A 70 6.52 -11.13 6.07
C TRP A 70 5.27 -11.30 5.20
N CYS A 71 4.08 -11.14 5.80
CA CYS A 71 2.81 -11.42 5.11
C CYS A 71 1.76 -10.31 5.24
N LEU A 72 1.82 -9.46 6.28
CA LEU A 72 0.86 -8.38 6.51
C LEU A 72 1.35 -7.02 6.03
N ARG A 73 2.60 -6.91 5.59
CA ARG A 73 3.17 -5.67 5.08
C ARG A 73 4.12 -5.92 3.92
N THR A 74 4.27 -4.89 3.08
CA THR A 74 5.37 -4.83 2.14
C THR A 74 6.65 -4.61 2.92
N HIS A 75 7.62 -5.50 2.73
CA HIS A 75 8.89 -5.43 3.45
C HIS A 75 9.64 -4.13 3.13
N ASP A 76 10.21 -3.50 4.15
CA ASP A 76 10.84 -2.18 4.05
C ASP A 76 11.97 -2.15 3.02
N ASN A 77 12.86 -3.14 3.02
CA ASN A 77 13.94 -3.22 2.02
C ASN A 77 13.43 -3.30 0.58
N PHE A 78 12.28 -3.94 0.33
CA PHE A 78 11.68 -3.94 -1.01
C PHE A 78 11.10 -2.58 -1.37
N LEU A 79 10.43 -1.92 -0.42
CA LEU A 79 9.93 -0.55 -0.60
C LEU A 79 11.06 0.44 -0.87
N LEU A 80 12.18 0.33 -0.16
CA LEU A 80 13.37 1.15 -0.36
C LEU A 80 14.01 0.89 -1.72
N ALA A 81 14.11 -0.37 -2.15
CA ALA A 81 14.65 -0.74 -3.45
C ALA A 81 13.81 -0.17 -4.62
N ILE A 82 12.47 -0.28 -4.56
CA ILE A 82 11.60 0.31 -5.59
C ILE A 82 11.60 1.84 -5.53
N LEU A 83 11.69 2.43 -4.34
CA LEU A 83 11.84 3.88 -4.19
C LEU A 83 13.15 4.33 -4.87
N GLU A 84 14.29 3.71 -4.54
CA GLU A 84 15.57 4.04 -5.16
C GLU A 84 15.51 3.90 -6.69
N TYR A 85 14.91 2.83 -7.19
CA TYR A 85 14.68 2.62 -8.62
C TYR A 85 13.92 3.80 -9.26
N ILE A 86 12.80 4.20 -8.66
CA ILE A 86 11.97 5.30 -9.15
C ILE A 86 12.68 6.65 -9.06
N LEU A 87 13.41 6.91 -7.97
CA LEU A 87 14.14 8.16 -7.77
C LEU A 87 15.24 8.38 -8.82
N ARG A 88 15.90 7.31 -9.29
CA ARG A 88 16.86 7.37 -10.40
C ARG A 88 16.23 7.84 -11.72
N LEU A 89 14.91 7.71 -11.87
CA LEU A 89 14.15 8.17 -13.02
C LEU A 89 13.71 9.64 -12.94
N GLN A 90 14.07 10.35 -11.85
CA GLN A 90 13.88 11.79 -11.66
C GLN A 90 12.41 12.28 -11.73
N PRO A 91 11.47 11.73 -10.95
CA PRO A 91 10.14 12.31 -10.81
C PRO A 91 10.21 13.66 -10.08
N ILE A 92 9.12 14.45 -10.11
CA ILE A 92 9.00 15.69 -9.32
C ILE A 92 8.95 15.37 -7.83
N SER A 93 8.20 14.33 -7.46
CA SER A 93 8.01 13.91 -6.08
C SER A 93 7.47 12.48 -6.02
N VAL A 94 7.68 11.82 -4.89
CA VAL A 94 7.08 10.52 -4.59
C VAL A 94 6.23 10.62 -3.33
N LEU A 95 4.99 10.17 -3.39
CA LEU A 95 4.13 9.94 -2.24
C LEU A 95 4.10 8.43 -1.99
N ILE A 96 4.45 8.00 -0.78
CA ILE A 96 4.28 6.63 -0.32
C ILE A 96 3.07 6.62 0.60
N GLY A 97 2.11 5.75 0.39
CA GLY A 97 0.97 5.70 1.29
C GLY A 97 0.02 4.54 1.05
N ASP A 98 -0.66 4.16 2.12
CA ASP A 98 -1.71 3.14 2.09
C ASP A 98 -2.78 3.42 3.15
N ALA A 99 -3.86 2.64 3.12
CA ALA A 99 -4.94 2.69 4.10
C ALA A 99 -5.06 1.31 4.81
N PRO A 100 -4.26 1.04 5.86
CA PRO A 100 -4.34 -0.22 6.58
C PRO A 100 -5.68 -0.44 7.29
N VAL A 101 -5.87 -1.59 7.93
CA VAL A 101 -7.07 -1.80 8.75
C VAL A 101 -7.13 -0.79 9.91
N GLN A 102 -8.33 -0.46 10.37
CA GLN A 102 -8.55 0.61 11.35
C GLN A 102 -7.73 0.42 12.65
N GLY A 103 -7.55 -0.83 13.08
CA GLY A 103 -6.76 -1.22 14.26
C GLY A 103 -5.24 -1.22 14.08
N CYS A 104 -4.72 -0.74 12.94
CA CYS A 104 -3.28 -0.65 12.72
C CYS A 104 -2.68 0.57 13.45
N HIS A 105 -1.77 0.34 14.38
CA HIS A 105 -0.88 1.37 14.91
C HIS A 105 0.09 1.84 13.82
N TRP A 106 0.01 3.12 13.46
CA TRP A 106 0.78 3.68 12.35
C TRP A 106 2.27 3.76 12.66
N ASP A 107 2.63 4.17 13.87
CA ASP A 107 4.03 4.34 14.28
C ASP A 107 4.78 3.00 14.40
N GLU A 108 4.06 1.89 14.55
CA GLU A 108 4.62 0.53 14.48
C GLU A 108 4.72 0.02 13.03
N MET A 109 3.85 0.49 12.14
CA MET A 109 3.94 0.20 10.71
C MET A 109 5.10 1.00 10.09
N ILE A 110 5.15 2.31 10.32
CA ILE A 110 6.14 3.22 9.75
C ILE A 110 7.11 3.62 10.84
N THR A 111 8.18 2.83 10.97
CA THR A 111 9.20 3.04 11.99
C THR A 111 10.07 4.25 11.69
N SER A 112 10.72 4.79 12.73
CA SER A 112 11.71 5.86 12.58
C SER A 112 12.86 5.48 11.64
N ASP A 113 13.26 4.21 11.63
CA ASP A 113 14.33 3.72 10.76
C ASP A 113 13.92 3.78 9.28
N LEU A 114 12.70 3.34 8.95
CA LEU A 114 12.16 3.47 7.60
C LEU A 114 12.08 4.94 7.17
N ILE A 115 11.60 5.81 8.04
CA ILE A 115 11.52 7.26 7.77
C ILE A 115 12.92 7.83 7.47
N ASN A 116 13.93 7.45 8.27
CA ASN A 116 15.30 7.90 8.08
C ASN A 116 15.87 7.45 6.73
N GLU A 117 15.68 6.18 6.35
CA GLU A 117 16.16 5.67 5.07
C GLU A 117 15.45 6.31 3.87
N VAL A 118 14.14 6.54 3.97
CA VAL A 118 13.40 7.28 2.94
C VAL A 118 13.92 8.71 2.80
N ASN A 119 14.18 9.41 3.91
CA ASN A 119 14.76 10.75 3.91
C ASN A 119 16.17 10.75 3.30
N ASN A 120 16.99 9.75 3.62
CA ASN A 120 18.33 9.59 3.04
C ASN A 120 18.27 9.44 1.52
N LEU A 121 17.36 8.60 1.01
CA LEU A 121 17.14 8.44 -0.43
C LEU A 121 16.62 9.72 -1.09
N SER A 122 15.62 10.36 -0.48
CA SER A 122 15.07 11.66 -0.91
C SER A 122 16.19 12.71 -1.09
N ASN A 123 17.04 12.86 -0.06
CA ASN A 123 18.15 13.81 -0.06
C ASN A 123 19.22 13.46 -1.10
N ARG A 124 19.60 12.18 -1.20
CA ARG A 124 20.61 11.71 -2.15
C ARG A 124 20.21 11.98 -3.61
N HIS A 125 18.93 11.85 -3.93
CA HIS A 125 18.41 12.03 -5.28
C HIS A 125 17.87 13.45 -5.56
N GLY A 126 17.73 14.29 -4.53
CA GLY A 126 17.18 15.64 -4.66
C GLY A 126 15.71 15.66 -5.07
N VAL A 127 14.96 14.62 -4.71
CA VAL A 127 13.55 14.44 -5.06
C VAL A 127 12.75 14.29 -3.77
N PRO A 128 11.78 15.18 -3.48
CA PRO A 128 10.96 15.08 -2.27
C PRO A 128 10.18 13.77 -2.20
N VAL A 129 10.23 13.12 -1.04
CA VAL A 129 9.43 11.93 -0.71
C VAL A 129 8.63 12.18 0.55
N THR A 130 7.33 11.84 0.54
CA THR A 130 6.46 11.89 1.72
C THR A 130 5.84 10.52 1.98
N ILE A 131 5.60 10.21 3.26
CA ILE A 131 4.85 9.02 3.68
C ILE A 131 3.53 9.49 4.32
N GLU A 132 2.39 8.99 3.86
CA GLU A 132 1.08 9.37 4.37
C GLU A 132 0.19 8.16 4.72
N ASP A 133 -0.54 8.28 5.83
CA ASP A 133 -1.65 7.40 6.19
C ASP A 133 -2.92 7.92 5.49
N PHE A 134 -3.52 7.10 4.62
CA PHE A 134 -4.75 7.47 3.90
C PHE A 134 -6.03 7.18 4.69
N ARG A 135 -5.93 6.69 5.93
CA ARG A 135 -7.10 6.46 6.77
C ARG A 135 -7.66 7.77 7.31
N ARG A 136 -8.97 7.94 7.14
CA ARG A 136 -9.74 8.99 7.82
C ARG A 136 -10.19 8.58 9.23
N VAL A 137 -10.33 7.27 9.46
CA VAL A 137 -10.86 6.69 10.70
C VAL A 137 -9.92 5.62 11.19
N HIS A 138 -9.56 5.72 12.46
CA HIS A 138 -8.72 4.76 13.17
C HIS A 138 -9.52 4.16 14.32
N PHE A 139 -9.12 2.97 14.75
CA PHE A 139 -9.68 2.32 15.92
C PHE A 139 -8.52 1.94 16.84
N ASP A 140 -8.58 2.36 18.09
CA ASP A 140 -7.65 1.94 19.12
C ASP A 140 -8.24 0.69 19.81
N PRO A 141 -7.72 -0.52 19.51
CA PRO A 141 -8.26 -1.74 20.09
C PRO A 141 -7.99 -1.87 21.58
N ASP A 142 -6.93 -1.25 22.09
CA ASP A 142 -6.53 -1.34 23.49
C ASP A 142 -7.42 -0.46 24.37
N ARG A 143 -7.86 0.69 23.83
CA ARG A 143 -8.80 1.60 24.49
C ARG A 143 -10.26 1.37 24.10
N ASN A 144 -10.52 0.47 23.16
CA ASN A 144 -11.83 0.24 22.56
C ASN A 144 -12.48 1.56 22.10
N ASN A 145 -11.71 2.40 21.41
CA ASN A 145 -12.11 3.76 21.07
C ASN A 145 -11.94 4.05 19.58
N GLU A 146 -12.97 4.64 18.98
CA GLU A 146 -12.92 5.14 17.60
C GLU A 146 -12.30 6.54 17.55
N LEU A 147 -11.29 6.71 16.69
CA LEU A 147 -10.69 8.00 16.38
C LEU A 147 -11.16 8.43 14.99
N ASN A 148 -12.21 9.24 14.96
CA ASN A 148 -12.83 9.70 13.72
C ASN A 148 -12.17 10.99 13.20
N GLU A 149 -12.37 11.26 11.91
CA GLU A 149 -12.06 12.53 11.24
C GLU A 149 -10.60 12.98 11.32
N GLN A 150 -9.65 12.04 11.30
CA GLN A 150 -8.22 12.33 11.38
C GLN A 150 -7.68 13.09 10.15
N GLN A 151 -8.48 13.18 9.08
CA GLN A 151 -8.15 13.92 7.86
C GLN A 151 -9.38 14.65 7.29
N SER A 152 -9.14 15.83 6.72
CA SER A 152 -10.16 16.63 6.02
C SER A 152 -10.75 15.88 4.83
N LEU A 153 -12.07 16.02 4.64
CA LEU A 153 -12.79 15.45 3.47
C LEU A 153 -12.26 15.98 2.14
N GLU A 154 -11.60 17.15 2.11
CA GLU A 154 -11.00 17.72 0.91
C GLU A 154 -9.87 16.87 0.33
N LYS A 155 -9.28 15.98 1.15
CA LYS A 155 -8.28 15.01 0.69
C LYS A 155 -8.89 13.77 0.00
N PHE A 156 -10.22 13.64 0.01
CA PHE A 156 -10.91 12.46 -0.48
C PHE A 156 -11.82 12.82 -1.65
N VAL A 157 -11.90 11.92 -2.63
CA VAL A 157 -12.87 11.98 -3.72
C VAL A 157 -13.81 10.79 -3.59
N ILE A 158 -15.11 11.04 -3.69
CA ILE A 158 -16.10 9.97 -3.79
C ILE A 158 -16.06 9.47 -5.24
N PHE A 159 -15.65 8.22 -5.42
CA PHE A 159 -15.71 7.54 -6.71
C PHE A 159 -16.96 6.67 -6.78
N ASP A 160 -18.03 7.19 -7.36
CA ASP A 160 -19.29 6.45 -7.53
C ASP A 160 -19.19 5.54 -8.77
N VAL A 161 -19.19 4.23 -8.53
CA VAL A 161 -19.18 3.21 -9.59
C VAL A 161 -20.57 2.92 -10.15
N GLY A 162 -21.63 3.43 -9.53
CA GLY A 162 -23.00 3.23 -9.96
C GLY A 162 -23.39 1.75 -9.97
N LYS A 163 -24.27 1.40 -10.92
CA LYS A 163 -24.67 0.02 -11.24
C LYS A 163 -23.55 -0.88 -11.77
N ARG A 164 -22.33 -0.35 -11.95
CA ARG A 164 -21.14 -1.15 -12.33
C ARG A 164 -20.43 -1.74 -11.12
N SER A 165 -20.90 -1.44 -9.90
CA SER A 165 -20.43 -2.11 -8.70
C SER A 165 -20.71 -3.62 -8.78
N TYR A 166 -19.69 -4.45 -8.55
CA TYR A 166 -19.88 -5.89 -8.35
C TYR A 166 -20.72 -6.21 -7.09
N LEU A 167 -20.83 -5.24 -6.17
CA LEU A 167 -21.66 -5.37 -4.99
C LEU A 167 -23.13 -4.95 -5.25
N GLU A 168 -23.46 -4.36 -6.40
CA GLU A 168 -24.82 -3.89 -6.71
C GLU A 168 -25.93 -4.95 -6.49
N PRO A 169 -25.74 -6.24 -6.84
CA PRO A 169 -26.76 -7.26 -6.62
C PRO A 169 -27.07 -7.51 -5.14
N VAL A 170 -26.15 -7.19 -4.21
CA VAL A 170 -26.29 -7.43 -2.77
C VAL A 170 -26.57 -6.16 -1.95
N THR A 171 -26.59 -4.98 -2.59
CA THR A 171 -26.89 -3.69 -1.93
C THR A 171 -28.36 -3.26 -2.07
N LEU A 172 -29.20 -4.05 -2.74
CA LEU A 172 -30.62 -3.75 -2.97
C LEU A 172 -31.41 -3.61 -1.66
N LYS A 173 -32.32 -2.62 -1.65
CA LYS A 173 -33.17 -2.31 -0.50
C LYS A 173 -34.06 -3.50 -0.16
N GLY A 174 -34.02 -3.96 1.09
CA GLY A 174 -34.77 -5.12 1.58
C GLY A 174 -34.00 -6.45 1.56
N THR A 175 -32.85 -6.51 0.88
CA THR A 175 -31.97 -7.70 0.86
C THR A 175 -30.53 -7.39 1.29
N ASN A 176 -30.21 -6.12 1.59
CA ASN A 176 -28.89 -5.70 2.02
C ASN A 176 -28.57 -6.22 3.44
N ASN A 177 -28.09 -7.46 3.48
CA ASN A 177 -27.51 -8.11 4.66
C ASN A 177 -25.98 -7.95 4.71
N PHE A 178 -25.41 -7.08 3.86
CA PHE A 178 -23.97 -6.95 3.73
C PHE A 178 -23.41 -6.32 5.01
N ARG A 179 -22.47 -7.05 5.62
CA ARG A 179 -21.88 -6.73 6.92
C ARG A 179 -20.40 -7.06 6.90
N VAL A 180 -19.63 -6.20 7.51
CA VAL A 180 -18.22 -6.45 7.83
C VAL A 180 -18.10 -6.40 9.35
N THR A 181 -17.58 -7.48 9.92
CA THR A 181 -17.30 -7.54 11.36
C THR A 181 -16.43 -6.34 11.75
N VAL A 182 -16.73 -5.72 12.90
CA VAL A 182 -16.06 -4.51 13.44
C VAL A 182 -16.27 -3.18 12.68
N TYR A 183 -17.18 -3.11 11.70
CA TYR A 183 -17.54 -1.84 11.06
C TYR A 183 -18.91 -1.37 11.55
N ASN A 184 -19.08 -0.04 11.71
CA ASN A 184 -20.37 0.56 12.00
C ASN A 184 -21.38 0.20 10.87
N PRO A 185 -22.46 -0.54 11.18
CA PRO A 185 -23.39 -1.04 10.17
C PRO A 185 -24.16 0.08 9.45
N ASP A 186 -24.43 1.20 10.12
CA ASP A 186 -25.19 2.31 9.55
C ASP A 186 -24.34 3.06 8.52
N ARG A 187 -23.10 3.42 8.87
CA ARG A 187 -22.13 4.00 7.93
C ARG A 187 -21.85 3.08 6.74
N PHE A 188 -21.87 1.77 6.99
CA PHE A 188 -21.69 0.77 5.95
C PHE A 188 -22.86 0.75 4.96
N HIS A 189 -24.11 0.86 5.45
CA HIS A 189 -25.29 1.01 4.58
C HIS A 189 -25.27 2.29 3.75
N GLU A 190 -24.77 3.39 4.31
CA GLU A 190 -24.61 4.65 3.56
C GLU A 190 -23.61 4.51 2.42
N SER A 191 -22.49 3.83 2.67
CA SER A 191 -21.40 3.65 1.71
C SER A 191 -21.66 2.53 0.69
N HIS A 192 -22.46 1.53 1.05
CA HIS A 192 -22.84 0.38 0.21
C HIS A 192 -24.34 0.38 -0.10
N ARG A 193 -24.85 1.54 -0.49
CA ARG A 193 -26.16 1.68 -1.12
C ARG A 193 -26.04 1.43 -2.64
N PRO A 194 -27.16 1.18 -3.35
CA PRO A 194 -27.16 1.22 -4.81
C PRO A 194 -26.52 2.52 -5.30
N GLY A 195 -25.62 2.42 -6.28
CA GLY A 195 -24.91 3.60 -6.78
C GLY A 195 -25.87 4.63 -7.40
N VAL A 196 -25.49 5.91 -7.38
CA VAL A 196 -26.35 7.03 -7.83
C VAL A 196 -26.38 7.12 -9.35
#